data_AF-A0A1F4S2J7-F1
#
_entry.id   AF-A0A1F4S2J7-F1
#
_cell.length_a   1.000
_cell.length_b   1.000
_cell.length_c   1.000
_cell.angle_alpha   90.00
_cell.angle_beta   90.00
_cell.angle_gamma   90.00
#
_symmetry.space_group_name_H-M   'P 1'
#
loop_
_entity.id
_entity.type
_entity.pdbx_description
1 polymer ?
#
loop_
_entity_poly.entity_id
_entity_poly.type
_entity_poly.pdbx_seq_one_letter_code
_entity_poly.pdbx_strand_id
1 'polypeptide(L)'
;MKNLIPVERIENKIYLIRGQRVMLDKDIANLYGIKTFVLNQAVKRNLKRFPSDFMFKLGKIEAEWLVSQNVIPHKKYFGGHLPYVFSENGVAMLSSVLKSEKAVEVNIQIMRTFTKLRNILSESKELSTKLEKLEERINSHDKEIVVIFEAIRRLMALPEKPKTKIGFISPTSKFFDSEGKRIKLKLIILILLFPFFLSACNPSDSQVDDKEKKREALNQENEIVVDQPSEETVSQKPVFLYSKQMGNIISLKSEPVETLLGFARVAGVIYGTPSRALIEIGGKGALVARGEDIGPYKVERISEKEVILCLGK
;
A
#
# COMPACT_ATOMS: atom_id res chain seq x y z
N MET A 1 22.33 9.61 -39.49
CA MET A 1 22.39 9.30 -38.05
C MET A 1 21.10 9.80 -37.41
N LYS A 2 20.23 8.91 -36.89
CA LYS A 2 18.97 9.29 -36.25
C LYS A 2 19.29 9.97 -34.91
N ASN A 3 18.96 11.25 -34.79
CA ASN A 3 18.98 11.95 -33.51
C ASN A 3 17.80 11.45 -32.66
N LEU A 4 17.97 10.27 -32.07
CA LEU A 4 16.99 9.70 -31.16
C LEU A 4 17.02 10.53 -29.87
N ILE A 5 15.91 11.20 -29.57
CA ILE A 5 15.71 11.84 -28.27
C ILE A 5 15.73 10.71 -27.22
N PRO A 6 16.56 10.79 -26.16
CA PRO A 6 16.57 9.79 -25.09
C PRO A 6 15.17 9.62 -24.50
N VAL A 7 14.76 8.38 -24.24
CA VAL A 7 13.42 8.06 -23.72
C VAL A 7 13.20 8.74 -22.36
N GLU A 8 14.25 8.80 -21.54
CA GLU A 8 14.27 9.44 -20.23
C GLU A 8 13.91 10.93 -20.32
N ARG A 9 14.31 11.59 -21.42
CA ARG A 9 13.99 13.00 -21.65
C ARG A 9 12.50 13.20 -21.94
N ILE A 10 11.83 12.21 -22.54
CA ILE A 10 10.39 12.25 -22.79
C ILE A 10 9.64 11.85 -21.51
N GLU A 11 10.09 10.83 -20.79
CA GLU A 11 9.51 10.39 -19.52
C GLU A 11 9.40 11.55 -18.51
N ASN A 12 10.47 12.33 -18.38
CA ASN A 12 10.51 13.51 -17.51
C ASN A 12 9.55 14.66 -17.90
N LYS A 13 8.89 14.56 -19.06
CA LYS A 13 7.92 15.53 -19.57
C LYS A 13 6.49 15.00 -19.56
N ILE A 14 6.27 13.83 -18.98
CA ILE A 14 4.96 13.24 -18.76
C ILE A 14 4.55 13.50 -17.31
N TYR A 15 3.42 14.17 -17.13
CA TYR A 15 2.87 14.56 -15.83
C TYR A 15 1.58 13.80 -15.55
N LEU A 16 1.27 13.56 -14.28
CA LEU A 16 -0.01 13.02 -13.85
C LEU A 16 -0.92 14.17 -13.43
N ILE A 17 -1.94 14.48 -14.23
CA ILE A 17 -2.89 15.57 -13.99
C ILE A 17 -4.30 15.03 -14.19
N ARG A 18 -5.19 15.25 -13.20
CA ARG A 18 -6.57 14.70 -13.20
C ARG A 18 -6.63 13.18 -13.41
N GLY A 19 -5.66 12.45 -12.86
CA GLY A 19 -5.54 10.99 -13.05
C GLY A 19 -5.13 10.56 -14.46
N GLN A 20 -4.79 11.48 -15.35
CA GLN A 20 -4.35 11.21 -16.71
C GLN A 20 -2.87 11.53 -16.89
N ARG A 21 -2.15 10.69 -17.63
CA ARG A 21 -0.80 11.01 -18.09
C ARG A 21 -0.87 11.97 -19.26
N VAL A 22 -0.28 13.14 -19.10
CA VAL A 22 -0.36 14.24 -20.07
C VAL A 22 0.99 14.91 -20.28
N MET A 23 1.15 15.55 -21.43
CA MET A 23 2.31 16.38 -21.77
C MET A 23 1.90 17.84 -22.01
N LEU A 24 2.74 18.79 -21.61
CA LEU A 24 2.50 20.22 -21.83
C LEU A 24 2.77 20.62 -23.28
N ASP A 25 1.98 21.56 -23.80
CA ASP A 25 2.15 22.16 -25.13
C ASP A 25 3.58 22.65 -25.38
N LYS A 26 4.19 23.32 -24.39
CA LYS A 26 5.57 23.81 -24.46
C LYS A 26 6.58 22.69 -24.53
N ASP A 27 6.42 21.63 -23.76
CA ASP A 27 7.35 20.50 -23.78
C ASP A 27 7.28 19.78 -25.13
N ILE A 28 6.07 19.54 -25.65
CA ILE A 28 5.87 18.95 -26.98
C ILE A 28 6.49 19.83 -28.07
N ALA A 29 6.21 21.14 -28.04
CA ALA A 29 6.75 22.09 -29.01
C ALA A 29 8.28 22.10 -29.01
N ASN A 30 8.90 22.06 -27.81
CA ASN A 30 10.34 21.98 -27.65
C ASN A 30 10.92 20.69 -28.26
N LEU A 31 10.28 19.54 -28.04
CA LEU A 31 10.71 18.27 -28.62
C LEU A 31 10.60 18.28 -30.15
N TYR A 32 9.51 18.83 -30.69
CA TYR A 32 9.32 19.02 -32.13
C TYR A 32 10.24 20.09 -32.73
N GLY A 33 10.87 20.94 -31.91
CA GLY A 33 11.71 22.04 -32.35
C GLY A 33 10.91 23.19 -32.98
N ILE A 34 9.67 23.39 -32.54
CA ILE A 34 8.80 24.49 -32.97
C ILE A 34 8.46 25.39 -31.78
N LYS A 35 7.99 26.61 -32.05
CA LYS A 35 7.50 27.49 -30.98
C LYS A 35 6.12 27.02 -30.50
N THR A 36 5.84 27.15 -29.20
CA THR A 36 4.56 26.73 -28.60
C THR A 36 3.34 27.35 -29.28
N PHE A 37 3.42 28.62 -29.71
CA PHE A 37 2.31 29.26 -30.41
C PHE A 37 2.01 28.61 -31.77
N VAL A 38 3.01 28.05 -32.47
CA VAL A 38 2.84 27.36 -33.76
C VAL A 38 2.06 26.08 -33.56
N LEU A 39 2.43 25.29 -32.54
CA LEU A 39 1.68 24.10 -32.11
C LEU A 39 0.23 24.46 -31.80
N ASN A 40 0.03 25.45 -30.93
CA ASN A 40 -1.30 25.88 -30.48
C ASN A 40 -2.14 26.45 -31.64
N GLN A 41 -1.54 27.12 -32.61
CA GLN A 41 -2.22 27.59 -33.82
C GLN A 41 -2.68 26.42 -34.69
N ALA A 42 -1.83 25.41 -34.88
CA ALA A 42 -2.17 24.23 -35.67
C ALA A 42 -3.33 23.43 -35.04
N VAL A 43 -3.32 23.31 -33.71
CA VAL A 43 -4.42 22.70 -32.94
C VAL A 43 -5.71 23.50 -33.06
N LYS A 44 -5.65 24.84 -32.90
CA LYS A 44 -6.82 25.71 -33.02
C LYS A 44 -7.50 25.63 -34.40
N ARG A 45 -6.72 25.44 -35.47
CA ARG A 45 -7.26 25.22 -36.83
C ARG A 45 -7.96 23.86 -36.98
N ASN A 46 -7.68 22.91 -36.09
CA ASN A 46 -8.14 21.53 -36.16
C ASN A 46 -8.90 21.09 -34.90
N LEU A 47 -9.58 22.01 -34.20
CA LEU A 47 -10.23 21.74 -32.91
C LEU A 47 -11.20 20.54 -32.92
N LYS A 48 -11.86 20.26 -34.05
CA LYS A 48 -12.74 19.08 -34.20
C LYS A 48 -12.03 17.74 -33.93
N ARG A 49 -10.69 17.70 -34.02
CA ARG A 49 -9.86 16.51 -33.76
C ARG A 49 -9.42 16.39 -32.30
N PHE A 50 -9.63 17.41 -31.48
CA PHE A 50 -9.17 17.47 -30.09
C PHE A 50 -10.37 17.61 -29.15
N PRO A 51 -11.10 16.51 -28.88
CA PRO A 51 -12.10 16.48 -27.82
C PRO A 51 -11.44 16.70 -26.44
N SER A 52 -12.26 16.92 -25.42
CA SER A 52 -11.81 17.31 -24.07
C SER A 52 -10.93 16.28 -23.35
N ASP A 53 -11.03 15.01 -23.74
CA ASP A 53 -10.21 13.89 -23.27
C ASP A 53 -8.85 13.80 -23.98
N PHE A 54 -8.70 14.47 -25.13
CA PHE A 54 -7.44 14.51 -25.88
C PHE A 54 -6.60 15.71 -25.47
N MET A 55 -7.26 16.84 -25.21
CA MET A 55 -6.61 18.07 -24.83
C MET A 55 -7.52 18.91 -23.92
N PHE A 56 -6.91 19.52 -22.92
CA PHE A 56 -7.55 20.56 -22.13
C PHE A 56 -6.54 21.63 -21.72
N LYS A 57 -7.04 22.76 -21.22
CA LYS A 57 -6.22 23.85 -20.70
C LYS A 57 -6.14 23.73 -19.18
N LEU A 58 -4.95 23.92 -18.62
CA LEU A 58 -4.79 23.91 -17.16
C LEU A 58 -5.49 25.12 -16.52
N GLY A 59 -6.09 24.90 -15.35
CA GLY A 59 -6.52 25.96 -14.47
C GLY A 59 -5.34 26.70 -13.85
N LYS A 60 -5.59 27.89 -13.27
CA LYS A 60 -4.55 28.66 -12.58
C LYS A 60 -3.88 27.83 -11.49
N ILE A 61 -4.70 27.28 -10.59
CA ILE A 61 -4.25 26.47 -9.45
C ILE A 61 -3.46 25.24 -9.91
N GLU A 62 -3.95 24.51 -10.90
CA GLU A 62 -3.26 23.35 -11.47
C GLU A 62 -1.88 23.72 -12.02
N ALA A 63 -1.78 24.86 -12.71
CA ALA A 63 -0.51 25.34 -13.23
C ALA A 63 0.46 25.78 -12.11
N GLU A 64 -0.04 26.35 -11.00
CA GLU A 64 0.82 26.70 -9.85
C GLU A 64 1.34 25.45 -9.15
N TRP A 65 0.48 24.46 -8.96
CA TRP A 65 0.85 23.17 -8.38
C TRP A 65 1.87 22.43 -9.24
N LEU A 66 1.71 22.48 -10.56
CA LEU A 66 2.67 21.87 -11.49
C LEU A 66 4.07 22.49 -11.36
N VAL A 67 4.15 23.79 -11.07
CA VAL A 67 5.42 24.50 -10.83
C VAL A 67 6.03 24.10 -9.49
N SER A 68 5.22 23.99 -8.43
CA SER A 68 5.75 23.69 -7.10
C SER A 68 6.20 22.23 -6.94
N GLN A 69 5.54 21.29 -7.63
CA GLN A 69 5.79 19.86 -7.44
C GLN A 69 6.77 19.24 -8.42
N ASN A 70 6.98 19.84 -9.59
CA ASN A 70 7.79 19.24 -10.66
C ASN A 70 9.05 20.06 -10.96
N VAL A 71 9.84 19.57 -11.92
CA VAL A 71 11.06 20.24 -12.41
C VAL A 71 10.70 21.40 -13.36
N ILE A 72 9.71 22.21 -13.00
CA ILE A 72 9.32 23.41 -13.73
C ILE A 72 9.80 24.61 -12.92
N PRO A 73 10.74 25.42 -13.43
CA PRO A 73 11.45 26.39 -12.62
C PRO A 73 10.58 27.56 -12.14
N HIS A 74 9.59 27.99 -12.92
CA HIS A 74 8.76 29.16 -12.60
C HIS A 74 7.52 29.28 -13.50
N LYS A 75 6.50 30.05 -13.10
CA LYS A 75 5.27 30.28 -13.90
C LYS A 75 5.53 30.88 -15.30
N LYS A 76 6.57 31.73 -15.47
CA LYS A 76 6.92 32.25 -16.81
C LYS A 76 7.44 31.15 -17.75
N TYR A 77 7.71 29.94 -17.24
CA TYR A 77 7.93 28.77 -18.09
C TYR A 77 6.77 28.59 -19.08
N PHE A 78 5.53 28.88 -18.71
CA PHE A 78 4.39 28.74 -19.63
C PHE A 78 4.25 29.89 -20.64
N GLY A 79 5.17 30.85 -20.68
CA GLY A 79 5.11 31.96 -21.64
C GLY A 79 4.01 32.98 -21.34
N GLY A 80 3.59 33.10 -20.08
CA GLY A 80 2.57 34.06 -19.64
C GLY A 80 1.13 33.66 -19.93
N HIS A 81 0.90 32.45 -20.44
CA HIS A 81 -0.44 31.87 -20.59
C HIS A 81 -0.57 30.59 -19.77
N LEU A 82 -1.81 30.18 -19.51
CA LEU A 82 -2.05 28.83 -19.00
C LEU A 82 -1.80 27.83 -20.13
N PRO A 83 -1.02 26.77 -19.88
CA PRO A 83 -0.63 25.82 -20.92
C PRO A 83 -1.80 24.91 -21.32
N TYR A 84 -1.79 24.48 -22.58
CA TYR A 84 -2.55 23.30 -22.98
C TYR A 84 -1.79 22.04 -22.57
N VAL A 85 -2.54 21.00 -22.21
CA VAL A 85 -2.03 19.66 -21.95
C VAL A 85 -2.69 18.68 -22.90
N PHE A 86 -1.92 17.67 -23.30
CA PHE A 86 -2.32 16.65 -24.26
C PHE A 86 -2.15 15.28 -23.62
N SER A 87 -3.20 14.45 -23.68
CA SER A 87 -3.11 13.04 -23.32
C SER A 87 -2.34 12.25 -24.37
N GLU A 88 -2.07 10.97 -24.13
CA GLU A 88 -1.47 10.06 -25.12
C GLU A 88 -2.19 10.15 -26.48
N ASN A 89 -3.53 10.09 -26.48
CA ASN A 89 -4.35 10.21 -27.67
C ASN A 89 -4.27 11.60 -28.30
N GLY A 90 -4.22 12.65 -27.49
CA GLY A 90 -4.01 14.01 -27.96
C GLY A 90 -2.68 14.20 -28.66
N VAL A 91 -1.61 13.65 -28.10
CA VAL A 91 -0.28 13.67 -28.73
C VAL A 91 -0.30 12.86 -30.02
N ALA A 92 -0.88 11.65 -30.01
CA ALA A 92 -1.07 10.85 -31.22
C ALA A 92 -1.77 11.64 -32.32
N MET A 93 -2.81 12.41 -31.98
CA MET A 93 -3.55 13.26 -32.92
C MET A 93 -2.71 14.39 -33.53
N LEU A 94 -1.69 14.89 -32.80
CA LEU A 94 -0.77 15.91 -33.32
C LEU A 94 -0.02 15.43 -34.58
N SER A 95 0.23 14.13 -34.74
CA SER A 95 0.85 13.57 -35.97
C SER A 95 0.04 13.85 -37.24
N SER A 96 -1.29 13.95 -37.11
CA SER A 96 -2.18 14.23 -38.24
C SER A 96 -2.21 15.72 -38.62
N VAL A 97 -1.77 16.58 -37.69
CA VAL A 97 -1.81 18.04 -37.81
C VAL A 97 -0.43 18.60 -38.16
N LEU A 98 0.63 18.04 -37.58
CA LEU A 98 2.02 18.43 -37.79
C LEU A 98 2.72 17.39 -38.66
N LYS A 99 3.04 17.78 -39.90
CA LYS A 99 3.57 16.88 -40.93
C LYS A 99 5.09 16.94 -41.13
N SER A 100 5.84 17.61 -40.25
CA SER A 100 7.30 17.65 -40.39
C SER A 100 7.91 16.30 -40.01
N GLU A 101 8.95 15.87 -40.72
CA GLU A 101 9.65 14.60 -40.44
C GLU A 101 10.07 14.49 -38.97
N LYS A 102 10.58 15.59 -38.41
CA LYS A 102 10.95 15.68 -36.99
C LYS A 102 9.74 15.48 -36.06
N ALA A 103 8.60 16.09 -36.35
CA ALA A 103 7.40 15.91 -35.52
C ALA A 103 6.91 14.45 -35.58
N VAL A 104 6.97 13.82 -36.76
CA VAL A 104 6.62 12.40 -36.94
C VAL A 104 7.54 11.50 -36.11
N GLU A 105 8.86 11.67 -36.22
CA GLU A 105 9.83 10.86 -35.48
C GLU A 105 9.66 11.01 -33.96
N VAL A 106 9.54 12.26 -33.47
CA VAL A 106 9.36 12.53 -32.05
C VAL A 106 8.03 11.98 -31.54
N ASN A 107 6.95 12.11 -32.32
CA ASN A 107 5.65 11.56 -31.93
C ASN A 107 5.72 10.05 -31.74
N ILE A 108 6.41 9.32 -32.63
CA ILE A 108 6.65 7.88 -32.48
C ILE A 108 7.38 7.58 -31.16
N GLN A 109 8.41 8.36 -30.81
CA GLN A 109 9.13 8.18 -29.55
C GLN A 109 8.25 8.47 -28.32
N ILE A 110 7.41 9.49 -28.40
CA ILE A 110 6.45 9.80 -27.34
C ILE A 110 5.48 8.63 -27.14
N MET A 111 4.90 8.08 -28.22
CA MET A 111 3.99 6.93 -28.14
C MET A 111 4.66 5.69 -27.54
N ARG A 112 5.90 5.40 -27.93
CA ARG A 112 6.70 4.32 -27.33
C ARG A 112 6.92 4.53 -25.84
N THR A 113 7.19 5.75 -25.44
CA THR A 113 7.39 6.11 -24.03
C THR A 113 6.11 5.91 -23.21
N PHE A 114 4.96 6.39 -23.70
CA PHE A 114 3.67 6.15 -23.04
C PHE A 114 3.35 4.65 -22.92
N THR A 115 3.62 3.87 -23.97
CA THR A 115 3.42 2.42 -23.97
C THR A 115 4.32 1.74 -22.93
N LYS A 116 5.62 2.09 -22.91
CA LYS A 116 6.58 1.58 -21.91
C LYS A 116 6.12 1.87 -20.49
N LEU A 117 5.69 3.09 -20.21
CA LEU A 117 5.16 3.47 -18.90
C LEU A 117 3.90 2.68 -18.53
N ARG A 118 3.01 2.38 -19.49
CA ARG A 118 1.84 1.53 -19.24
C ARG A 118 2.26 0.10 -18.90
N ASN A 119 3.21 -0.48 -19.63
CA ASN A 119 3.68 -1.84 -19.40
C ASN A 119 4.30 -2.01 -18.00
N ILE A 120 5.13 -1.06 -17.58
CA ILE A 120 5.74 -1.06 -16.24
C ILE A 120 4.67 -1.11 -15.14
N LEU A 121 3.56 -0.38 -15.29
CA LEU A 121 2.47 -0.42 -14.31
C LEU A 121 1.73 -1.74 -14.31
N SER A 122 1.48 -2.30 -15.49
CA SER A 122 0.84 -3.60 -15.62
C SER A 122 1.68 -4.69 -14.95
N GLU A 123 2.99 -4.69 -15.18
CA GLU A 123 3.94 -5.60 -14.51
C GLU A 123 3.97 -5.38 -13.00
N SER A 124 3.95 -4.13 -12.53
CA SER A 124 3.91 -3.83 -11.08
C SER A 124 2.64 -4.35 -10.40
N LYS A 125 1.51 -4.41 -11.11
CA LYS A 125 0.27 -4.97 -10.59
C LYS A 125 0.42 -6.48 -10.36
N GLU A 126 1.02 -7.18 -11.30
CA GLU A 126 1.31 -8.62 -11.13
C GLU A 126 2.25 -8.85 -9.96
N LEU A 127 3.28 -8.01 -9.79
CA LEU A 127 4.18 -8.07 -8.63
C LEU A 127 3.44 -7.80 -7.32
N SER A 128 2.57 -6.79 -7.26
CA SER A 128 1.77 -6.48 -6.07
C SER A 128 0.89 -7.67 -5.66
N THR A 129 0.23 -8.33 -6.62
CA THR A 129 -0.57 -9.52 -6.32
C THR A 129 0.26 -10.71 -5.85
N LYS A 130 1.50 -10.84 -6.31
CA LYS A 130 2.43 -11.88 -5.83
C LYS A 130 2.91 -11.58 -4.41
N LEU A 131 3.15 -10.30 -4.09
CA LEU A 131 3.50 -9.86 -2.74
C LEU A 131 2.36 -10.09 -1.75
N GLU A 132 1.12 -9.72 -2.09
CA GLU A 132 -0.06 -10.00 -1.25
C GLU A 132 -0.18 -11.49 -0.92
N LYS A 133 -0.01 -12.37 -1.91
CA LYS A 133 -0.02 -13.83 -1.70
C LYS A 133 1.12 -14.32 -0.81
N LEU A 134 2.29 -13.67 -0.87
CA LEU A 134 3.43 -14.01 -0.03
C LEU A 134 3.21 -13.54 1.41
N GLU A 135 2.69 -12.33 1.61
CA GLU A 135 2.28 -11.81 2.92
C GLU A 135 1.22 -12.70 3.57
N GLU A 136 0.22 -13.17 2.82
CA GLU A 136 -0.77 -14.13 3.32
C GLU A 136 -0.13 -15.44 3.81
N ARG A 137 0.84 -15.98 3.07
CA ARG A 137 1.58 -17.20 3.47
C ARG A 137 2.40 -16.96 4.73
N ILE A 138 3.13 -15.85 4.82
CA ILE A 138 3.93 -15.52 6.01
C ILE A 138 3.03 -15.33 7.23
N ASN A 139 1.94 -14.58 7.09
CA ASN A 139 0.96 -14.40 8.17
C ASN A 139 0.32 -15.72 8.61
N SER A 140 0.20 -16.71 7.71
CA SER A 140 -0.25 -18.05 8.08
C SER A 140 0.79 -18.81 8.92
N HIS A 141 2.08 -18.68 8.59
CA HIS A 141 3.15 -19.27 9.37
C HIS A 141 3.34 -18.61 10.74
N ASP A 142 3.07 -17.31 10.90
CA ASP A 142 3.08 -16.65 12.21
C ASP A 142 2.08 -17.30 13.18
N LYS A 143 0.91 -17.74 12.70
CA LYS A 143 -0.07 -18.47 13.52
C LYS A 143 0.47 -19.83 13.96
N GLU A 144 1.16 -20.54 13.07
CA GLU A 144 1.79 -21.83 13.36
C GLU A 144 2.94 -21.66 14.36
N ILE A 145 3.74 -20.60 14.22
CA ILE A 145 4.84 -20.25 15.14
C ILE A 145 4.30 -19.96 16.54
N VAL A 146 3.18 -19.23 16.67
CA VAL A 146 2.53 -18.99 17.97
C VAL A 146 2.10 -20.30 18.64
N VAL A 147 1.53 -21.24 17.88
CA VAL A 147 1.13 -22.56 18.39
C VAL A 147 2.34 -23.37 18.85
N ILE A 148 3.44 -23.34 18.10
CA ILE A 148 4.70 -24.00 18.48
C ILE A 148 5.27 -23.38 19.77
N PHE A 149 5.31 -22.05 19.88
CA PHE A 149 5.75 -21.37 21.09
C PHE A 149 4.87 -21.69 22.31
N GLU A 150 3.56 -21.83 22.11
CA GLU A 150 2.64 -22.24 23.17
C GLU A 150 2.89 -23.69 23.61
N ALA A 151 3.13 -24.60 22.67
CA ALA A 151 3.50 -25.98 22.96
C ALA A 151 4.84 -26.07 23.72
N ILE A 152 5.85 -25.30 23.31
CA ILE A 152 7.13 -25.22 24.01
C ILE A 152 6.95 -24.65 25.43
N ARG A 153 6.12 -23.61 25.62
CA ARG A 153 5.79 -23.09 26.96
C ARG A 153 5.14 -24.13 27.87
N ARG A 154 4.23 -24.95 27.33
CA ARG A 154 3.58 -26.04 28.08
C ARG A 154 4.58 -27.13 28.48
N LEU A 155 5.58 -27.42 27.64
CA LEU A 155 6.66 -28.36 27.97
C LEU A 155 7.65 -27.79 28.99
N MET A 156 7.87 -26.46 29.00
CA MET A 156 8.72 -25.77 29.98
C MET A 156 8.02 -25.49 31.32
N ALA A 157 6.70 -25.60 31.40
CA ALA A 157 5.96 -25.46 32.64
C ALA A 157 6.14 -26.71 33.52
N LEU A 158 7.07 -26.64 34.47
CA LEU A 158 7.22 -27.65 35.52
C LEU A 158 5.88 -27.83 36.25
N PRO A 159 5.40 -29.08 36.49
CA PRO A 159 4.23 -29.29 37.32
C PRO A 159 4.50 -28.70 38.71
N GLU A 160 3.61 -27.82 39.17
CA GLU A 160 3.75 -27.22 40.50
C GLU A 160 3.78 -28.32 41.56
N LYS A 161 4.93 -28.46 42.26
CA LYS A 161 5.02 -29.37 43.39
C LYS A 161 3.98 -28.95 44.44
N PRO A 162 3.16 -29.87 44.97
CA PRO A 162 2.18 -29.52 45.99
C PRO A 162 2.91 -28.93 47.21
N LYS A 163 2.57 -27.70 47.58
CA LYS A 163 3.15 -27.02 48.74
C LYS A 163 2.83 -27.83 50.00
N THR A 164 3.83 -28.42 50.64
CA THR A 164 3.69 -28.99 51.98
C THR A 164 3.30 -27.87 52.94
N LYS A 165 2.09 -27.94 53.50
CA LYS A 165 1.67 -27.04 54.58
C LYS A 165 2.47 -27.42 55.84
N ILE A 166 3.46 -26.62 56.19
CA ILE A 166 4.15 -26.69 57.48
C ILE A 166 3.42 -25.72 58.41
N GLY A 167 2.71 -26.23 59.41
CA GLY A 167 2.00 -25.42 60.41
C GLY A 167 1.17 -26.28 61.38
N PHE A 168 1.13 -25.85 62.65
CA PHE A 168 0.42 -26.50 63.75
C PHE A 168 -1.06 -26.71 63.45
N ILE A 169 -1.54 -27.94 63.64
CA ILE A 169 -2.97 -28.25 63.70
C ILE A 169 -3.46 -27.81 65.08
N SER A 170 -4.16 -26.69 65.17
CA SER A 170 -5.05 -26.43 66.30
C SER A 170 -6.30 -27.32 66.13
N PRO A 171 -6.77 -28.03 67.18
CA PRO A 171 -7.96 -28.84 67.06
C PRO A 171 -9.20 -27.92 67.12
N THR A 172 -9.60 -27.35 65.98
CA THR A 172 -10.85 -26.56 65.92
C THR A 172 -12.02 -27.37 65.38
N SER A 173 -13.07 -27.33 66.22
CA SER A 173 -14.52 -27.47 65.93
C SER A 173 -15.01 -28.73 65.21
N LYS A 174 -15.70 -29.56 66.00
CA LYS A 174 -16.63 -30.60 65.55
C LYS A 174 -17.78 -29.96 64.76
N PHE A 175 -17.98 -30.39 63.52
CA PHE A 175 -19.17 -30.05 62.73
C PHE A 175 -20.31 -31.03 63.05
N PHE A 176 -21.49 -30.50 63.34
CA PHE A 176 -22.76 -31.22 63.54
C PHE A 176 -23.75 -30.77 62.45
N ASP A 177 -24.68 -31.65 62.05
CA ASP A 177 -25.81 -31.27 61.19
C ASP A 177 -26.93 -30.57 61.98
N SER A 178 -27.95 -30.07 61.28
CA SER A 178 -29.09 -29.33 61.84
C SER A 178 -30.02 -30.17 62.74
N GLU A 179 -29.74 -31.45 62.95
CA GLU A 179 -30.45 -32.33 63.91
C GLU A 179 -29.50 -32.98 64.93
N GLY A 180 -28.24 -32.53 65.02
CA GLY A 180 -27.32 -32.88 66.09
C GLY A 180 -26.71 -34.29 66.03
N LYS A 181 -26.68 -34.96 64.87
CA LYS A 181 -26.00 -36.26 64.72
C LYS A 181 -24.62 -36.14 64.05
N ARG A 182 -23.70 -37.02 64.45
CA ARG A 182 -22.30 -37.00 63.99
C ARG A 182 -22.17 -37.58 62.58
N ILE A 183 -21.80 -36.75 61.61
CA ILE A 183 -21.48 -37.21 60.25
C ILE A 183 -20.01 -37.65 60.20
N LYS A 184 -19.74 -38.92 59.87
CA LYS A 184 -18.37 -39.41 59.65
C LYS A 184 -17.85 -38.88 58.32
N LEU A 185 -16.75 -38.15 58.35
CA LEU A 185 -16.08 -37.45 57.23
C LEU A 185 -15.80 -38.33 55.99
N LYS A 186 -15.75 -39.66 56.14
CA LYS A 186 -15.61 -40.61 55.02
C LYS A 186 -16.80 -40.62 54.04
N LEU A 187 -17.99 -40.16 54.45
CA LEU A 187 -19.20 -40.20 53.60
C LEU A 187 -19.29 -39.02 52.62
N ILE A 188 -18.71 -37.86 52.97
CA ILE A 188 -18.78 -36.63 52.15
C ILE A 188 -17.79 -36.70 50.97
N ILE A 189 -16.62 -37.34 51.16
CA ILE A 189 -15.62 -37.52 50.11
C ILE A 189 -16.11 -38.52 49.03
N LEU A 190 -16.96 -39.48 49.39
CA LEU A 190 -17.52 -40.45 48.46
C LEU A 190 -18.59 -39.85 47.53
N ILE A 191 -19.30 -38.80 47.98
CA ILE A 191 -20.37 -38.13 47.21
C ILE A 191 -19.80 -37.10 46.23
N LEU A 192 -18.67 -36.46 46.54
CA LEU A 192 -18.04 -35.46 45.67
C LEU A 192 -17.07 -36.05 44.62
N LEU A 193 -16.66 -37.31 44.74
CA LEU A 193 -15.80 -38.00 43.76
C LEU A 193 -16.55 -38.95 42.80
N PHE A 194 -17.88 -39.07 42.92
CA PHE A 194 -18.66 -40.02 42.11
C PHE A 194 -18.91 -39.65 40.63
N PRO A 195 -18.77 -38.39 40.14
CA PRO A 195 -18.91 -38.11 38.71
C PRO A 195 -17.59 -38.09 37.92
N PHE A 196 -16.48 -38.57 38.50
CA PHE A 196 -15.16 -38.58 37.82
C PHE A 196 -14.64 -39.98 37.45
N PHE A 197 -15.44 -41.04 37.59
CA PHE A 197 -15.01 -42.43 37.38
C PHE A 197 -15.85 -43.23 36.36
N LEU A 198 -16.39 -42.58 35.33
CA LEU A 198 -17.07 -43.23 34.20
C LEU A 198 -16.78 -42.54 32.86
N SER A 199 -15.50 -42.34 32.53
CA SER A 199 -15.08 -42.14 31.13
C SER A 199 -13.63 -42.56 30.91
N ALA A 200 -13.36 -43.86 31.10
CA ALA A 200 -12.17 -44.51 30.58
C ALA A 200 -12.29 -46.05 30.70
N CYS A 201 -12.88 -46.69 29.69
CA CYS A 201 -12.43 -47.98 29.16
C CYS A 201 -13.35 -48.45 28.03
N ASN A 202 -12.77 -48.68 26.84
CA ASN A 202 -12.84 -50.01 26.24
C ASN A 202 -11.67 -50.20 25.26
N PRO A 203 -10.87 -51.29 25.40
CA PRO A 203 -9.79 -51.68 24.50
C PRO A 203 -10.14 -52.93 23.64
N SER A 204 -9.12 -53.39 22.88
CA SER A 204 -8.95 -54.65 22.12
C SER A 204 -9.44 -54.64 20.66
N ASP A 205 -8.77 -55.25 19.67
CA ASP A 205 -7.38 -55.66 19.38
C ASP A 205 -7.40 -56.21 17.92
N SER A 206 -6.23 -56.58 17.37
CA SER A 206 -6.01 -57.44 16.17
C SER A 206 -5.86 -56.70 14.81
N GLN A 207 -4.88 -56.94 13.92
CA GLN A 207 -3.72 -57.84 13.86
C GLN A 207 -2.58 -57.23 13.02
N VAL A 208 -1.40 -57.81 13.19
CA VAL A 208 -0.14 -57.58 12.45
C VAL A 208 -0.01 -58.59 11.29
N ASP A 209 0.81 -58.20 10.30
CA ASP A 209 1.62 -59.00 9.36
C ASP A 209 1.07 -59.22 7.94
N ASP A 210 1.72 -58.60 6.94
CA ASP A 210 2.63 -59.33 6.05
C ASP A 210 3.34 -58.38 5.04
N LYS A 211 4.67 -58.37 5.15
CA LYS A 211 5.66 -58.49 4.07
C LYS A 211 5.51 -57.75 2.73
N GLU A 212 6.49 -56.87 2.52
CA GLU A 212 7.51 -57.04 1.47
C GLU A 212 7.04 -57.06 -0.01
N LYS A 213 7.16 -55.92 -0.69
CA LYS A 213 7.55 -55.90 -2.12
C LYS A 213 8.10 -54.55 -2.59
N LYS A 214 9.39 -54.59 -2.93
CA LYS A 214 10.10 -53.88 -4.03
C LYS A 214 10.09 -52.34 -3.98
N ARG A 215 11.21 -51.68 -3.65
CA ARG A 215 12.45 -51.50 -4.43
C ARG A 215 12.24 -51.03 -5.87
N GLU A 216 13.10 -50.08 -6.26
CA GLU A 216 13.27 -49.44 -7.58
C GLU A 216 12.26 -48.30 -7.81
N ALA A 217 12.63 -47.05 -8.04
CA ALA A 217 13.78 -46.40 -8.68
C ALA A 217 13.65 -44.89 -8.31
N LEU A 218 14.62 -43.96 -8.36
CA LEU A 218 15.99 -43.86 -8.80
C LEU A 218 16.43 -42.46 -8.30
N ASN A 219 17.68 -42.38 -7.86
CA ASN A 219 18.44 -41.18 -7.54
C ASN A 219 18.17 -39.98 -8.45
N GLN A 220 18.24 -38.78 -7.88
CA GLN A 220 19.26 -37.81 -8.30
C GLN A 220 19.48 -36.77 -7.19
N GLU A 221 20.66 -36.89 -6.58
CA GLU A 221 21.34 -35.82 -5.84
C GLU A 221 21.50 -34.60 -6.75
N ASN A 222 21.43 -33.40 -6.17
CA ASN A 222 22.26 -32.27 -6.56
C ASN A 222 22.30 -31.23 -5.43
N GLU A 223 23.51 -31.12 -4.86
CA GLU A 223 24.19 -29.94 -4.32
C GLU A 223 23.36 -28.73 -3.85
N ILE A 224 23.36 -28.54 -2.52
CA ILE A 224 23.07 -27.25 -1.89
C ILE A 224 24.41 -26.53 -1.74
N VAL A 225 24.70 -25.60 -2.65
CA VAL A 225 25.75 -24.60 -2.49
C VAL A 225 25.19 -23.48 -1.60
N VAL A 226 25.75 -23.35 -0.40
CA VAL A 226 25.45 -22.26 0.54
C VAL A 226 26.31 -21.06 0.14
N ASP A 227 25.76 -20.15 -0.65
CA ASP A 227 26.34 -18.81 -0.81
C ASP A 227 25.86 -17.90 0.34
N GLN A 228 26.82 -17.16 0.88
CA GLN A 228 26.64 -16.23 2.00
C GLN A 228 25.70 -15.06 1.62
N PRO A 229 24.88 -14.54 2.55
CA PRO A 229 23.99 -13.43 2.24
C PRO A 229 24.80 -12.13 2.14
N SER A 230 24.90 -11.59 0.93
CA SER A 230 25.25 -10.19 0.71
C SER A 230 24.10 -9.31 1.21
N GLU A 231 24.41 -8.40 2.14
CA GLU A 231 23.51 -7.34 2.61
C GLU A 231 23.11 -6.41 1.45
N GLU A 232 22.03 -6.74 0.75
CA GLU A 232 21.26 -5.75 0.01
C GLU A 232 20.15 -5.24 0.92
N THR A 233 20.34 -4.04 1.47
CA THR A 233 19.27 -3.26 2.08
C THR A 233 18.20 -2.97 1.04
N VAL A 234 17.20 -3.85 0.96
CA VAL A 234 15.99 -3.67 0.18
C VAL A 234 15.16 -2.56 0.85
N SER A 235 15.41 -1.32 0.41
CA SER A 235 14.53 -0.17 0.67
C SER A 235 13.23 -0.34 -0.14
N GLN A 236 12.41 -1.32 0.21
CA GLN A 236 11.06 -1.46 -0.35
C GLN A 236 10.20 -0.30 0.18
N LYS A 237 9.90 0.66 -0.70
CA LYS A 237 8.85 1.63 -0.44
C LYS A 237 7.50 0.89 -0.44
N PRO A 238 6.65 1.08 0.57
CA PRO A 238 5.34 0.43 0.64
C PRO A 238 4.47 0.80 -0.58
N VAL A 239 3.86 -0.22 -1.19
CA VAL A 239 2.83 -0.06 -2.22
C VAL A 239 1.51 0.10 -1.50
N PHE A 240 0.86 1.25 -1.65
CA PHE A 240 -0.43 1.51 -1.00
C PHE A 240 -1.59 1.25 -1.96
N LEU A 241 -2.61 0.52 -1.48
CA LEU A 241 -3.92 0.46 -2.14
C LEU A 241 -4.69 1.74 -1.81
N TYR A 242 -5.02 2.52 -2.82
CA TYR A 242 -5.61 3.85 -2.63
C TYR A 242 -7.13 3.81 -2.72
N SER A 243 -7.81 4.40 -1.73
CA SER A 243 -9.24 4.69 -1.86
C SER A 243 -9.43 5.97 -2.71
N LYS A 244 -10.41 5.97 -3.60
CA LYS A 244 -10.71 7.13 -4.44
C LYS A 244 -11.78 7.99 -3.76
N GLN A 245 -11.42 9.18 -3.33
CA GLN A 245 -12.37 10.18 -2.85
C GLN A 245 -12.37 11.39 -3.78
N MET A 246 -13.42 11.50 -4.59
CA MET A 246 -13.67 12.67 -5.43
C MET A 246 -14.83 13.47 -4.84
N GLY A 247 -14.53 14.65 -4.30
CA GLY A 247 -15.51 15.54 -3.69
C GLY A 247 -14.91 16.89 -3.32
N ASN A 248 -15.76 17.85 -2.99
CA ASN A 248 -15.34 19.17 -2.50
C ASN A 248 -14.72 19.10 -1.10
N ILE A 249 -14.94 18.01 -0.37
CA ILE A 249 -14.39 17.76 0.96
C ILE A 249 -13.68 16.40 0.92
N ILE A 250 -12.44 16.36 1.40
CA ILE A 250 -11.60 15.16 1.48
C ILE A 250 -11.16 14.99 2.93
N SER A 251 -11.37 13.78 3.47
CA SER A 251 -10.86 13.40 4.80
C SER A 251 -9.57 12.60 4.59
N LEU A 252 -8.43 13.21 4.93
CA LEU A 252 -7.15 12.54 4.91
C LEU A 252 -6.87 11.88 6.26
N LYS A 253 -6.46 10.61 6.22
CA LYS A 253 -6.00 9.83 7.37
C LYS A 253 -4.61 9.26 7.06
N SER A 254 -4.12 8.32 7.87
CA SER A 254 -2.86 7.62 7.62
C SER A 254 -2.86 6.80 6.33
N GLU A 255 -4.03 6.30 5.92
CA GLU A 255 -4.22 5.63 4.64
C GLU A 255 -4.25 6.64 3.50
N PRO A 256 -3.53 6.40 2.40
CA PRO A 256 -3.50 7.33 1.30
C PRO A 256 -4.75 7.26 0.42
N VAL A 257 -5.17 8.44 0.00
CA VAL A 257 -6.38 8.69 -0.77
C VAL A 257 -5.99 9.35 -2.10
N GLU A 258 -6.61 8.95 -3.20
CA GLU A 258 -6.41 9.61 -4.50
C GLU A 258 -7.15 10.95 -4.52
N THR A 259 -6.42 12.05 -4.77
CA THR A 259 -6.94 13.43 -4.84
C THR A 259 -6.63 14.08 -6.20
N LEU A 260 -7.10 15.31 -6.43
CA LEU A 260 -6.70 16.09 -7.62
C LEU A 260 -5.19 16.36 -7.72
N LEU A 261 -4.47 16.25 -6.59
CA LEU A 261 -3.01 16.43 -6.49
C LEU A 261 -2.24 15.10 -6.55
N GLY A 262 -2.91 13.99 -6.86
CA GLY A 262 -2.36 12.64 -6.69
C GLY A 262 -2.64 12.08 -5.30
N PHE A 263 -1.86 11.08 -4.88
CA PHE A 263 -2.09 10.38 -3.62
C PHE A 263 -1.69 11.23 -2.42
N ALA A 264 -2.59 11.40 -1.46
CA ALA A 264 -2.37 12.17 -0.25
C ALA A 264 -2.67 11.34 1.01
N ARG A 265 -1.84 11.46 2.05
CA ARG A 265 -2.08 10.91 3.39
C ARG A 265 -1.55 11.82 4.48
N VAL A 266 -2.06 11.65 5.69
CA VAL A 266 -1.49 12.23 6.91
C VAL A 266 -0.33 11.35 7.36
N ALA A 267 0.88 11.91 7.33
CA ALA A 267 2.08 11.25 7.87
C ALA A 267 2.23 11.49 9.38
N GLY A 268 1.68 12.59 9.90
CA GLY A 268 1.64 12.86 11.34
C GLY A 268 0.85 14.12 11.68
N VAL A 269 0.40 14.22 12.93
CA VAL A 269 -0.29 15.40 13.44
C VAL A 269 0.38 15.83 14.74
N ILE A 270 0.75 17.11 14.81
CA ILE A 270 1.17 17.78 16.03
C ILE A 270 -0.05 18.53 16.54
N TYR A 271 -0.78 17.91 17.46
CA TYR A 271 -2.00 18.48 18.03
C TYR A 271 -1.65 19.42 19.19
N GLY A 272 -2.22 20.63 19.19
CA GLY A 272 -1.90 21.69 20.15
C GLY A 272 -2.29 23.09 19.66
N THR A 273 -1.68 24.13 20.23
CA THR A 273 -1.89 25.54 19.85
C THR A 273 -0.58 26.16 19.33
N PRO A 274 -0.37 26.26 18.00
CA PRO A 274 -1.26 25.86 16.91
C PRO A 274 -1.12 24.38 16.50
N SER A 275 -2.24 23.76 16.12
CA SER A 275 -2.24 22.40 15.57
C SER A 275 -1.65 22.42 14.17
N ARG A 276 -0.75 21.47 13.88
CA ARG A 276 -0.11 21.28 12.57
C ARG A 276 -0.22 19.84 12.12
N ALA A 277 -0.30 19.63 10.81
CA ALA A 277 -0.28 18.30 10.22
C ALA A 277 0.86 18.19 9.20
N LEU A 278 1.54 17.05 9.21
CA LEU A 278 2.44 16.63 8.15
C LEU A 278 1.65 15.77 7.17
N ILE A 279 1.48 16.25 5.95
CA ILE A 279 0.73 15.58 4.89
C ILE A 279 1.71 15.19 3.80
N GLU A 280 1.67 13.94 3.37
CA GLU A 280 2.44 13.46 2.24
C GLU A 280 1.55 13.47 0.99
N ILE A 281 2.00 14.12 -0.09
CA ILE A 281 1.29 14.21 -1.37
C ILE A 281 2.26 13.83 -2.49
N GLY A 282 1.90 12.79 -3.26
CA GLY A 282 2.74 12.31 -4.36
C GLY A 282 4.16 11.94 -3.93
N GLY A 283 4.35 11.48 -2.68
CA GLY A 283 5.66 11.11 -2.13
C GLY A 283 6.44 12.26 -1.48
N LYS A 284 5.85 13.46 -1.33
CA LYS A 284 6.50 14.63 -0.71
C LYS A 284 5.73 15.10 0.52
N GLY A 285 6.45 15.34 1.62
CA GLY A 285 5.87 15.86 2.87
C GLY A 285 5.70 17.38 2.84
N ALA A 286 4.55 17.86 3.31
CA ALA A 286 4.24 19.27 3.54
C ALA A 286 3.70 19.44 4.96
N LEU A 287 4.26 20.39 5.71
CA LEU A 287 3.76 20.78 7.03
C LEU A 287 2.73 21.89 6.87
N VAL A 288 1.54 21.70 7.41
CA VAL A 288 0.42 22.62 7.24
C VAL A 288 -0.30 22.95 8.54
N ALA A 289 -0.89 24.14 8.58
CA ALA A 289 -1.77 24.61 9.64
C ALA A 289 -3.20 24.83 9.12
N ARG A 290 -4.15 24.98 10.05
CA ARG A 290 -5.54 25.32 9.71
C ARG A 290 -5.59 26.64 8.93
N GLY A 291 -6.29 26.62 7.80
CA GLY A 291 -6.46 27.78 6.92
C GLY A 291 -5.40 27.93 5.84
N GLU A 292 -4.36 27.11 5.82
CA GLU A 292 -3.36 27.10 4.75
C GLU A 292 -3.84 26.32 3.52
N ASP A 293 -3.28 26.68 2.36
CA ASP A 293 -3.62 26.08 1.08
C ASP A 293 -2.63 24.98 0.70
N ILE A 294 -3.19 23.88 0.20
CA ILE A 294 -2.50 22.71 -0.34
C ILE A 294 -3.03 22.47 -1.74
N GLY A 295 -2.36 23.07 -2.73
CA GLY A 295 -2.84 23.03 -4.12
C GLY A 295 -4.25 23.64 -4.23
N PRO A 296 -5.27 22.91 -4.73
CA PRO A 296 -6.65 23.39 -4.80
C PRO A 296 -7.43 23.20 -3.51
N TYR A 297 -6.85 22.63 -2.47
CA TYR A 297 -7.54 22.39 -1.20
C TYR A 297 -7.07 23.35 -0.12
N LYS A 298 -7.97 23.75 0.76
CA LYS A 298 -7.71 24.51 1.98
C LYS A 298 -7.88 23.61 3.19
N VAL A 299 -6.95 23.70 4.14
CA VAL A 299 -7.02 22.94 5.39
C VAL A 299 -8.12 23.53 6.27
N GLU A 300 -9.26 22.84 6.36
CA GLU A 300 -10.40 23.31 7.12
C GLU A 300 -10.25 22.99 8.62
N ARG A 301 -9.81 21.76 8.91
CA ARG A 301 -9.69 21.23 10.28
C ARG A 301 -8.56 20.21 10.39
N ILE A 302 -7.84 20.27 11.50
CA ILE A 302 -6.83 19.28 11.89
C ILE A 302 -7.30 18.62 13.19
N SER A 303 -7.33 17.29 13.21
CA SER A 303 -7.63 16.45 14.37
C SER A 303 -6.52 15.42 14.54
N GLU A 304 -6.44 14.75 15.69
CA GLU A 304 -5.33 13.82 16.00
C GLU A 304 -5.11 12.71 14.96
N LYS A 305 -6.18 12.26 14.29
CA LYS A 305 -6.15 11.14 13.34
C LYS A 305 -6.57 11.50 11.91
N GLU A 306 -7.04 12.72 11.70
CA GLU A 306 -7.59 13.14 10.41
C GLU A 306 -7.34 14.61 10.12
N VAL A 307 -7.21 14.94 8.83
CA VAL A 307 -7.18 16.31 8.32
C VAL A 307 -8.28 16.45 7.29
N ILE A 308 -9.13 17.47 7.45
CA ILE A 308 -10.20 17.79 6.51
C ILE A 308 -9.70 18.86 5.55
N LEU A 309 -9.73 18.52 4.27
CA LEU A 309 -9.38 19.38 3.15
C LEU A 309 -10.64 19.76 2.39
N CYS A 310 -10.82 21.05 2.12
CA CYS A 310 -11.93 21.56 1.32
C CYS A 310 -11.44 22.20 0.04
N LEU A 311 -12.07 21.93 -1.10
CA LEU A 311 -11.73 22.57 -2.36
C LEU A 311 -11.91 24.08 -2.23
N GLY A 312 -10.83 24.84 -2.44
CA GLY A 312 -10.85 26.30 -2.39
C GLY A 312 -11.82 26.86 -3.44
N LYS A 313 -12.60 27.87 -3.04
CA LYS A 313 -13.44 28.65 -3.95
C LYS A 313 -12.60 29.46 -4.93
#